data_AF-A0A1G1Y5V5-F1
#
_entry.id   AF-A0A1G1Y5V5-F1
#
_cell.length_a   1.000
_cell.length_b   1.000
_cell.length_c   1.000
_cell.angle_alpha   90.00
_cell.angle_beta   90.00
_cell.angle_gamma   90.00
#
_symmetry.space_group_name_H-M   'P 1'
#
loop_
_entity.id
_entity.type
_entity.pdbx_description
1 polymer ?
#
loop_
_entity_poly.entity_id
_entity_poly.type
_entity_poly.pdbx_seq_one_letter_code
_entity_poly.pdbx_strand_id
1 'polypeptide(L)'
;MTKLSLLERFASLIERIIIKIMDGVVSSKERLLLPWFSQHWPRHWLLSANALTIYRACIALGVIAYLSWIDWRYDQLNRAILFSLIGFAALLDLFDGIVARALDTSSSVGSVLDKFADRLLLLPIAVVEFWPRDRVLVWIGSSSVVITLVITLINYWRINRREVPTNPFAKWTMTIASCSVLLGLFPNLLPLANALAWLVVVSGAIAVYKTARSLRMIIGTNSA
;
A
#
# COMPACT_ATOMS: atom_id res chain seq x y z
N MET A 1 17.35 6.30 34.42
CA MET A 1 18.04 6.20 33.10
C MET A 1 18.17 4.78 32.56
N THR A 2 18.19 3.72 33.37
CA THR A 2 18.41 2.32 32.92
C THR A 2 17.19 1.59 32.34
N LYS A 3 15.96 1.92 32.76
CA LYS A 3 14.74 1.29 32.20
C LYS A 3 14.42 1.75 30.77
N LEU A 4 14.72 3.02 30.43
CA LEU A 4 14.45 3.58 29.11
C LEU A 4 15.33 2.93 28.03
N SER A 5 16.62 2.71 28.33
CA SER A 5 17.55 2.07 27.40
C SER A 5 17.27 0.58 27.17
N LEU A 6 16.66 -0.10 28.14
CA LEU A 6 16.27 -1.51 28.04
C LEU A 6 15.03 -1.67 27.15
N LEU A 7 14.05 -0.78 27.30
CA LEU A 7 12.88 -0.69 26.41
C LEU A 7 13.27 -0.35 24.97
N GLU A 8 14.18 0.60 24.77
CA GLU A 8 14.70 0.94 23.44
C GLU A 8 15.41 -0.24 22.78
N ARG A 9 16.25 -0.97 23.53
CA ARG A 9 16.91 -2.18 23.03
C ARG A 9 15.91 -3.26 22.65
N PHE A 10 14.91 -3.51 23.50
CA PHE A 10 13.88 -4.50 23.24
C PHE A 10 13.02 -4.14 22.02
N ALA A 11 12.58 -2.89 21.92
CA ALA A 11 11.86 -2.38 20.76
C ALA A 11 12.68 -2.52 19.47
N SER A 12 13.97 -2.18 19.53
CA SER A 12 14.88 -2.31 18.37
C SER A 12 15.10 -3.77 17.96
N LEU A 13 15.04 -4.71 18.91
CA LEU A 13 15.22 -6.13 18.65
C LEU A 13 13.96 -6.71 17.98
N ILE A 14 12.77 -6.38 18.49
CA ILE A 14 11.49 -6.70 17.86
C ILE A 14 11.44 -6.14 16.44
N GLU A 15 11.82 -4.87 16.26
CA GLU A 15 11.86 -4.22 14.95
C GLU A 15 12.74 -4.99 13.95
N ARG A 16 13.95 -5.40 14.36
CA ARG A 16 14.85 -6.18 13.50
C ARG A 16 14.27 -7.55 13.13
N ILE A 17 13.63 -8.23 14.08
CA ILE A 17 12.99 -9.53 13.83
C ILE A 17 11.86 -9.36 12.82
N ILE A 18 11.01 -8.35 13.02
CA ILE A 18 9.89 -8.03 12.13
C ILE A 18 10.41 -7.74 10.71
N ILE A 19 11.41 -6.87 10.56
CA ILE A 19 12.01 -6.55 9.26
C ILE A 19 12.59 -7.82 8.60
N LYS A 20 13.31 -8.65 9.36
CA LYS A 20 13.91 -9.88 8.82
C LYS A 20 12.85 -10.87 8.32
N ILE A 21 11.73 -11.02 9.04
CA ILE A 21 10.61 -11.86 8.60
C ILE A 21 9.97 -11.26 7.34
N MET A 22 9.71 -9.95 7.34
CA MET A 22 9.13 -9.24 6.21
C MET A 22 9.97 -9.40 4.93
N ASP A 23 11.28 -9.20 5.03
CA ASP A 23 12.21 -9.35 3.91
C ASP A 23 12.34 -10.82 3.49
N GLY A 24 12.27 -11.75 4.44
CA GLY A 24 12.20 -13.19 4.17
C GLY A 24 11.01 -13.55 3.27
N VAL A 25 9.80 -13.07 3.60
CA VAL A 25 8.60 -13.34 2.80
C VAL A 25 8.71 -12.74 1.39
N VAL A 26 9.18 -11.49 1.29
CA VAL A 26 9.36 -10.81 0.00
C VAL A 26 10.38 -11.53 -0.88
N SER A 27 11.53 -11.90 -0.33
CA SER A 27 12.59 -12.60 -1.05
C SER A 27 12.20 -14.02 -1.46
N SER A 28 11.41 -14.73 -0.64
CA SER A 28 10.85 -16.04 -1.02
C SER A 28 9.90 -15.92 -2.21
N LYS A 29 8.99 -14.92 -2.20
CA LYS A 29 8.09 -14.66 -3.33
C LYS A 29 8.89 -14.42 -4.61
N GLU A 30 9.91 -13.57 -4.53
CA GLU A 30 10.74 -13.18 -5.66
C GLU A 30 11.53 -14.34 -6.22
N ARG A 31 12.14 -15.16 -5.35
CA ARG A 31 12.91 -16.34 -5.77
C ARG A 31 12.05 -17.34 -6.56
N LEU A 32 10.77 -17.47 -6.22
CA LEU A 32 9.86 -18.39 -6.91
C LEU A 32 9.28 -17.81 -8.20
N LEU A 33 8.84 -16.55 -8.17
CA LEU A 33 8.09 -15.97 -9.28
C LEU A 33 8.98 -15.30 -10.33
N LEU A 34 10.12 -14.72 -9.96
CA LEU A 34 10.98 -14.01 -10.92
C LEU A 34 11.49 -14.91 -12.05
N PRO A 35 12.00 -16.14 -11.82
CA PRO A 35 12.49 -16.98 -12.91
C PRO A 35 11.39 -17.30 -13.91
N TRP A 36 10.19 -17.65 -13.41
CA TRP A 36 9.06 -17.97 -14.26
C TRP A 36 8.60 -16.76 -15.10
N PHE A 37 8.43 -15.59 -14.47
CA PHE A 37 8.02 -14.36 -15.15
C PHE A 37 9.05 -13.88 -16.17
N SER A 38 10.34 -13.95 -15.84
CA SER A 38 11.41 -13.54 -16.78
C SER A 38 11.43 -14.38 -18.06
N GLN A 39 10.99 -15.64 -17.97
CA GLN A 39 11.03 -16.60 -19.07
C GLN A 39 9.72 -16.69 -19.85
N HIS A 40 8.56 -16.57 -19.19
CA HIS A 40 7.24 -16.83 -19.80
C HIS A 40 6.35 -15.59 -19.93
N TRP A 41 6.72 -14.44 -19.36
CA TRP A 41 5.86 -13.27 -19.44
C TRP A 41 5.86 -12.68 -20.87
N PRO A 42 4.67 -12.40 -21.46
CA PRO A 42 4.60 -11.86 -22.81
C PRO A 42 5.19 -10.45 -22.86
N ARG A 43 6.09 -10.20 -23.81
CA ARG A 43 6.73 -8.88 -24.01
C ARG A 43 5.87 -7.94 -24.86
N HIS A 44 4.58 -7.84 -24.52
CA HIS A 44 3.66 -6.90 -25.16
C HIS A 44 3.54 -5.63 -24.32
N TRP A 45 3.46 -4.48 -24.98
CA TRP A 45 3.35 -3.17 -24.32
C TRP A 45 2.13 -3.05 -23.39
N LEU A 46 1.03 -3.75 -23.73
CA LEU A 46 -0.21 -3.85 -22.95
C LEU A 46 -0.06 -4.62 -21.62
N LEU A 47 1.02 -5.39 -21.45
CA LEU A 47 1.34 -6.17 -20.24
C LEU A 47 2.61 -5.65 -19.56
N SER A 48 3.02 -4.42 -19.88
CA SER A 48 4.08 -3.72 -19.15
C SER A 48 3.61 -3.36 -17.74
N ALA A 49 4.55 -3.18 -16.81
CA ALA A 49 4.23 -2.81 -15.43
C ALA A 49 3.37 -1.54 -15.36
N ASN A 50 3.71 -0.52 -16.14
CA ASN A 50 2.93 0.73 -16.20
C ASN A 50 1.49 0.51 -16.72
N ALA A 51 1.29 -0.38 -17.70
CA ALA A 51 -0.03 -0.70 -18.21
C ALA A 51 -0.90 -1.37 -17.15
N LEU A 52 -0.32 -2.29 -16.36
CA LEU A 52 -1.01 -2.94 -15.23
C LEU A 52 -1.43 -1.90 -14.17
N THR A 53 -0.56 -0.96 -13.84
CA THR A 53 -0.89 0.16 -12.93
C THR A 53 -2.02 1.04 -13.49
N ILE A 54 -2.04 1.30 -14.81
CA ILE A 54 -3.13 2.04 -15.46
C ILE A 54 -4.45 1.25 -15.40
N TYR A 55 -4.44 -0.05 -15.68
CA TYR A 55 -5.64 -0.88 -15.55
C TYR A 55 -6.18 -0.86 -14.12
N ARG A 56 -5.30 -0.90 -13.11
CA ARG A 56 -5.66 -0.78 -11.70
C ARG A 56 -6.32 0.57 -11.41
N ALA A 57 -5.78 1.67 -11.93
CA ALA A 57 -6.38 3.00 -11.81
C ALA A 57 -7.76 3.07 -12.50
N CYS A 58 -7.93 2.46 -13.67
CA CYS A 58 -9.23 2.37 -14.35
C CYS A 58 -10.24 1.57 -13.53
N ILE A 59 -9.83 0.44 -12.93
CA ILE A 59 -10.68 -0.34 -12.03
C ILE A 59 -11.06 0.50 -10.81
N ALA A 60 -10.12 1.24 -10.21
CA ALA A 60 -10.40 2.13 -9.09
C ALA A 60 -11.45 3.19 -9.43
N LEU A 61 -11.33 3.85 -10.59
CA LEU A 61 -12.33 4.81 -11.06
C LEU A 61 -13.69 4.15 -11.31
N GLY A 62 -13.69 2.95 -11.91
CA GLY A 62 -14.90 2.15 -12.09
C GLY A 62 -15.58 1.80 -10.77
N VAL A 63 -14.81 1.39 -9.75
CA VAL A 63 -15.32 1.11 -8.40
C VAL A 63 -15.88 2.37 -7.76
N ILE A 64 -15.22 3.52 -7.88
CA ILE A 64 -15.74 4.81 -7.37
C ILE A 64 -17.08 5.16 -8.02
N ALA A 65 -17.17 5.05 -9.35
CA ALA A 65 -18.41 5.30 -10.09
C ALA A 65 -19.52 4.31 -9.73
N TYR A 66 -19.15 3.05 -9.48
CA TYR A 66 -20.10 2.03 -9.03
C TYR A 66 -20.64 2.34 -7.63
N LEU A 67 -19.76 2.73 -6.70
CA LEU A 67 -20.11 3.09 -5.33
C LEU A 67 -20.97 4.36 -5.25
N SER A 68 -20.84 5.29 -6.19
CA SER A 68 -21.65 6.50 -6.21
C SER A 68 -23.06 6.28 -6.78
N TRP A 69 -23.26 5.20 -7.54
CA TRP A 69 -24.53 4.92 -8.22
C TRP A 69 -25.45 3.95 -7.48
N ILE A 70 -24.88 3.06 -6.64
CA ILE A 70 -25.63 1.96 -6.01
C ILE A 70 -25.61 2.05 -4.49
N ASP A 71 -26.77 1.87 -3.86
CA ASP A 71 -26.93 1.73 -2.41
C ASP A 71 -26.47 0.33 -1.96
N TRP A 72 -25.16 0.15 -1.91
CA TRP A 72 -24.44 -1.13 -1.74
C TRP A 72 -24.67 -1.83 -0.39
N ARG A 73 -25.35 -1.19 0.57
CA ARG A 73 -25.34 -1.62 1.97
C ARG A 73 -26.00 -2.99 2.22
N TYR A 74 -26.81 -3.51 1.29
CA TYR A 74 -27.63 -4.71 1.57
C TYR A 74 -27.62 -5.85 0.53
N ASP A 75 -27.12 -5.67 -0.69
CA ASP A 75 -27.16 -6.75 -1.68
C ASP A 75 -25.89 -7.63 -1.67
N GLN A 76 -26.07 -8.95 -1.70
CA GLN A 76 -24.97 -9.93 -1.71
C GLN A 76 -24.20 -9.87 -3.03
N LEU A 77 -24.88 -9.63 -4.15
CA LEU A 77 -24.26 -9.55 -5.47
C LEU A 77 -23.29 -8.36 -5.56
N ASN A 78 -23.69 -7.19 -5.07
CA ASN A 78 -22.84 -6.00 -5.02
C ASN A 78 -21.53 -6.24 -4.24
N ARG A 79 -21.61 -6.95 -3.11
CA ARG A 79 -20.44 -7.30 -2.30
C ARG A 79 -19.51 -8.26 -3.03
N ALA A 80 -20.05 -9.27 -3.71
CA ALA A 80 -19.25 -10.20 -4.51
C ALA A 80 -18.53 -9.48 -5.65
N ILE A 81 -19.22 -8.58 -6.37
CA ILE A 81 -18.62 -7.78 -7.44
C ILE A 81 -17.47 -6.92 -6.91
N LEU A 82 -17.69 -6.18 -5.81
CA LEU A 82 -16.66 -5.35 -5.20
C LEU A 82 -15.47 -6.18 -4.71
N PHE A 83 -15.72 -7.31 -4.04
CA PHE A 83 -14.68 -8.22 -3.60
C PHE A 83 -13.83 -8.73 -4.77
N SER A 84 -14.47 -9.16 -5.87
CA SER A 84 -13.79 -9.61 -7.07
C SER A 84 -12.98 -8.50 -7.75
N LEU A 85 -13.52 -7.29 -7.87
CA LEU A 85 -12.82 -6.15 -8.49
C LEU A 85 -11.60 -5.71 -7.67
N ILE A 86 -11.76 -5.54 -6.35
CA ILE A 86 -10.67 -5.14 -5.47
C ILE A 86 -9.63 -6.24 -5.38
N GLY A 87 -10.06 -7.50 -5.23
CA GLY A 87 -9.17 -8.66 -5.21
C GLY A 87 -8.35 -8.78 -6.50
N PHE A 88 -9.00 -8.60 -7.66
CA PHE A 88 -8.31 -8.60 -8.94
C PHE A 88 -7.32 -7.43 -9.06
N ALA A 89 -7.71 -6.22 -8.65
CA ALA A 89 -6.82 -5.07 -8.64
C ALA A 89 -5.60 -5.25 -7.72
N ALA A 90 -5.77 -5.89 -6.55
CA ALA A 90 -4.68 -6.25 -5.65
C ALA A 90 -3.76 -7.33 -6.25
N LEU A 91 -4.28 -8.23 -7.08
CA LEU A 91 -3.45 -9.18 -7.83
C LEU A 91 -2.63 -8.46 -8.92
N LEU A 92 -3.18 -7.46 -9.59
CA LEU A 92 -2.43 -6.66 -10.58
C LEU A 92 -1.22 -5.96 -9.95
N ASP A 93 -1.38 -5.42 -8.73
CA ASP A 93 -0.28 -4.84 -7.91
C ASP A 93 0.80 -5.86 -7.53
N LEU A 94 0.40 -7.11 -7.31
CA LEU A 94 1.38 -8.15 -7.02
C LEU A 94 2.26 -8.42 -8.25
N PHE A 95 1.67 -8.34 -9.44
CA PHE A 95 2.31 -8.67 -10.71
C PHE A 95 3.11 -7.52 -11.30
N ASP A 96 2.63 -6.28 -11.24
CA ASP A 96 3.34 -5.13 -11.84
C ASP A 96 4.75 -4.95 -11.26
N GLY A 97 4.92 -5.12 -9.95
CA GLY A 97 6.21 -5.09 -9.29
C GLY A 97 7.12 -6.28 -9.62
N ILE A 98 6.57 -7.45 -9.95
CA ILE A 98 7.37 -8.60 -10.41
C ILE A 98 7.78 -8.40 -11.86
N VAL A 99 6.84 -7.98 -12.72
CA VAL A 99 7.06 -7.72 -14.14
C VAL A 99 8.09 -6.60 -14.35
N ALA A 100 7.98 -5.50 -13.59
CA ALA A 100 8.94 -4.39 -13.65
C ALA A 100 10.37 -4.85 -13.39
N ARG A 101 10.55 -5.77 -12.44
CA ARG A 101 11.87 -6.31 -12.06
C ARG A 101 12.35 -7.42 -12.99
N ALA A 102 11.44 -8.26 -13.47
CA ALA A 102 11.76 -9.32 -14.43
C ALA A 102 12.17 -8.75 -15.80
N LEU A 103 11.64 -7.59 -16.19
CA LEU A 103 11.91 -6.93 -17.46
C LEU A 103 12.86 -5.72 -17.35
N ASP A 104 13.37 -5.41 -16.16
CA ASP A 104 14.22 -4.24 -15.88
C ASP A 104 13.61 -2.91 -16.40
N THR A 105 12.30 -2.75 -16.19
CA THR A 105 11.50 -1.60 -16.67
C THR A 105 11.03 -0.70 -15.53
N SER A 106 11.75 -0.69 -14.39
CA SER A 106 11.41 0.20 -13.28
C SER A 106 11.58 1.66 -13.71
N SER A 107 10.54 2.47 -13.54
CA SER A 107 10.59 3.91 -13.80
C SER A 107 10.18 4.69 -12.56
N SER A 108 10.86 5.80 -12.30
CA SER A 108 10.53 6.65 -11.15
C SER A 108 9.14 7.25 -11.25
N VAL A 109 8.69 7.60 -12.46
CA VAL A 109 7.31 8.03 -12.74
C VAL A 109 6.32 6.91 -12.43
N GLY A 110 6.56 5.69 -12.93
CA GLY A 110 5.73 4.52 -12.65
C GLY A 110 5.61 4.25 -11.15
N SER A 111 6.72 4.38 -10.40
CA SER A 111 6.72 4.17 -8.95
C SER A 111 5.86 5.17 -8.16
N VAL A 112 5.67 6.39 -8.68
CA VAL A 112 4.77 7.39 -8.09
C VAL A 112 3.33 7.11 -8.50
N LEU A 113 3.11 6.77 -9.77
CA LEU A 113 1.78 6.41 -10.29
C LEU A 113 1.21 5.19 -9.57
N ASP A 114 2.04 4.19 -9.30
CA ASP A 114 1.75 2.98 -8.51
C ASP A 114 1.18 3.33 -7.13
N LYS A 115 1.94 4.13 -6.38
CA LYS A 115 1.55 4.65 -5.06
C LYS A 115 0.28 5.49 -5.08
N PHE A 116 -0.04 6.12 -6.21
CA PHE A 116 -1.26 6.89 -6.38
C PHE A 116 -2.45 5.98 -6.67
N ALA A 117 -2.29 5.02 -7.59
CA ALA A 117 -3.33 4.07 -7.98
C ALA A 117 -3.81 3.21 -6.80
N ASP A 118 -2.90 2.77 -5.91
CA ASP A 118 -3.28 1.98 -4.73
C ASP A 118 -4.22 2.75 -3.79
N ARG A 119 -3.93 4.04 -3.59
CA ARG A 119 -4.70 4.90 -2.71
C ARG A 119 -6.02 5.32 -3.35
N LEU A 120 -6.04 5.51 -4.66
CA LEU A 120 -7.25 5.77 -5.43
C LEU A 120 -8.23 4.60 -5.32
N LEU A 121 -7.73 3.36 -5.29
CA LEU A 121 -8.55 2.17 -5.10
C LEU A 121 -9.07 2.05 -3.66
N LEU A 122 -8.19 2.11 -2.65
CA LEU A 122 -8.58 1.77 -1.27
C LEU A 122 -9.33 2.89 -0.53
N LEU A 123 -8.95 4.16 -0.73
CA LEU A 123 -9.46 5.27 0.07
C LEU A 123 -10.98 5.45 -0.05
N PRO A 124 -11.59 5.48 -1.26
CA PRO A 124 -13.04 5.66 -1.40
C PRO A 124 -13.83 4.55 -0.73
N ILE A 125 -13.34 3.31 -0.84
CA ILE A 125 -14.00 2.13 -0.27
C ILE A 125 -13.91 2.17 1.25
N ALA A 126 -12.73 2.46 1.80
CA ALA A 126 -12.54 2.64 3.24
C ALA A 126 -13.42 3.78 3.79
N VAL A 127 -13.52 4.91 3.08
CA VAL A 127 -14.42 6.00 3.49
C VAL A 127 -15.86 5.51 3.52
N VAL A 128 -16.37 4.96 2.43
CA VAL A 128 -17.76 4.52 2.32
C VAL A 128 -18.10 3.46 3.37
N GLU A 129 -17.18 2.54 3.64
CA GLU A 129 -17.41 1.43 4.55
C GLU A 129 -17.35 1.82 6.03
N PHE A 130 -16.35 2.62 6.43
CA PHE A 130 -16.10 2.96 7.84
C PHE A 130 -16.80 4.26 8.28
N TRP A 131 -17.18 5.15 7.36
CA TRP A 131 -17.81 6.44 7.68
C TRP A 131 -19.04 6.36 8.60
N PRO A 132 -19.96 5.39 8.43
CA PRO A 132 -21.14 5.30 9.29
C PRO A 132 -20.83 4.82 10.71
N ARG A 133 -19.64 4.25 10.96
CA ARG A 133 -19.31 3.54 12.20
C ARG A 133 -18.27 4.28 13.02
N ASP A 134 -17.20 4.71 12.37
CA ASP A 134 -16.06 5.34 13.02
C ASP A 134 -15.52 6.46 12.13
N ARG A 135 -16.08 7.66 12.31
CA ARG A 135 -15.66 8.85 11.58
C ARG A 135 -14.23 9.24 11.93
N VAL A 136 -13.78 8.98 13.15
CA VAL A 136 -12.43 9.32 13.62
C VAL A 136 -11.40 8.49 12.86
N LEU A 137 -11.65 7.18 12.73
CA LEU A 137 -10.84 6.28 11.93
C LEU A 137 -10.71 6.75 10.48
N VAL A 138 -11.83 7.17 9.85
CA VAL A 138 -11.81 7.67 8.47
C VAL A 138 -11.02 8.97 8.35
N TRP A 139 -11.20 9.92 9.27
CA TRP A 139 -10.44 11.18 9.27
C TRP A 139 -8.94 10.94 9.42
N ILE A 140 -8.54 10.11 10.39
CA ILE A 140 -7.13 9.81 10.63
C ILE A 140 -6.53 9.03 9.45
N GLY A 141 -7.23 8.01 8.95
CA GLY A 141 -6.80 7.21 7.81
C GLY A 141 -6.64 8.05 6.55
N SER A 142 -7.64 8.85 6.20
CA SER A 142 -7.60 9.73 5.02
C SER A 142 -6.48 10.77 5.12
N SER A 143 -6.31 11.37 6.30
CA SER A 143 -5.21 12.33 6.54
C SER A 143 -3.84 11.68 6.38
N SER A 144 -3.66 10.46 6.91
CA SER A 144 -2.43 9.66 6.75
C SER A 144 -2.11 9.37 5.28
N VAL A 145 -3.13 9.04 4.49
CA VAL A 145 -2.99 8.83 3.04
C VAL A 145 -2.51 10.10 2.34
N VAL A 146 -3.15 11.24 2.61
CA VAL A 146 -2.78 12.55 2.04
C VAL A 146 -1.34 12.92 2.42
N ILE A 147 -0.98 12.83 3.70
CA ILE A 147 0.38 13.12 4.17
C ILE A 147 1.42 12.25 3.43
N THR A 148 1.14 10.96 3.28
CA THR A 148 2.08 10.04 2.62
C THR A 148 2.21 10.32 1.12
N LEU A 149 1.14 10.72 0.45
CA LEU A 149 1.18 11.17 -0.95
C LEU A 149 2.01 12.45 -1.10
N VAL A 150 1.79 13.44 -0.24
CA VAL A 150 2.57 14.69 -0.23
C VAL A 150 4.05 14.41 -0.02
N ILE A 151 4.41 13.56 0.96
CA ILE A 151 5.80 13.17 1.20
C ILE A 151 6.40 12.45 -0.02
N THR A 152 5.64 11.54 -0.65
CA THR A 152 6.08 10.83 -1.85
C THR A 152 6.35 11.79 -3.00
N LEU A 153 5.46 12.78 -3.19
CA LEU A 153 5.60 13.80 -4.21
C LEU A 153 6.83 14.67 -3.94
N ILE A 154 6.99 15.20 -2.72
CA ILE A 154 8.17 15.99 -2.32
C ILE A 154 9.47 15.22 -2.61
N ASN A 155 9.52 13.93 -2.27
CA ASN A 155 10.67 13.08 -2.55
C ASN A 155 10.95 12.93 -4.05
N TYR A 156 9.91 12.74 -4.85
CA TYR A 156 10.03 12.62 -6.30
C TYR A 156 10.64 13.89 -6.93
N TRP A 157 10.18 15.07 -6.52
CA TRP A 157 10.72 16.35 -7.01
C TRP A 157 12.14 16.63 -6.52
N ARG A 158 12.50 16.17 -5.31
CA ARG A 158 13.77 16.53 -4.67
C ARG A 158 14.94 15.61 -5.01
N ILE A 159 14.71 14.31 -5.14
CA ILE A 159 15.78 13.29 -5.26
C ILE A 159 16.15 13.08 -6.74
N ASN A 160 16.16 14.13 -7.56
CA ASN A 160 16.61 14.08 -8.96
C ASN A 160 16.07 12.87 -9.76
N ARG A 161 14.80 12.50 -9.53
CA ARG A 161 14.12 11.32 -10.12
C ARG A 161 14.76 9.96 -9.82
N ARG A 162 15.67 9.83 -8.85
CA ARG A 162 16.14 8.53 -8.34
C ARG A 162 15.15 7.96 -7.34
N GLU A 163 15.09 6.64 -7.30
CA GLU A 163 14.05 5.84 -6.65
C GLU A 163 13.72 6.32 -5.23
N VAL A 164 12.42 6.53 -4.95
CA VAL A 164 11.96 6.90 -3.61
C VAL A 164 12.26 5.74 -2.66
N PRO A 165 13.00 5.94 -1.56
CA PRO A 165 13.40 4.85 -0.68
C PRO A 165 12.18 4.04 -0.23
N THR A 166 12.17 2.75 -0.56
CA THR A 166 11.09 1.85 -0.22
C THR A 166 11.16 1.53 1.27
N ASN A 167 10.14 1.92 2.02
CA ASN A 167 10.01 1.57 3.43
C ASN A 167 9.23 0.24 3.54
N PRO A 168 9.84 -0.86 4.00
CA PRO A 168 9.14 -2.14 4.16
C PRO A 168 7.88 -2.01 5.02
N PHE A 169 7.90 -1.17 6.07
CA PHE A 169 6.73 -0.93 6.92
C PHE A 169 5.56 -0.31 6.15
N ALA A 170 5.84 0.61 5.22
CA ALA A 170 4.79 1.23 4.41
C ALA A 170 4.13 0.20 3.49
N LYS A 171 4.90 -0.75 2.94
CA LYS A 171 4.38 -1.82 2.08
C LYS A 171 3.41 -2.73 2.85
N TRP A 172 3.81 -3.17 4.04
CA TRP A 172 2.96 -4.01 4.89
C TRP A 172 1.74 -3.29 5.42
N THR A 173 1.88 -2.01 5.79
CA THR A 173 0.73 -1.17 6.16
C THR A 173 -0.31 -1.16 5.05
N MET A 174 0.13 -1.08 3.79
CA MET A 174 -0.78 -1.09 2.64
C MET A 174 -1.43 -2.47 2.43
N THR A 175 -0.68 -3.57 2.57
CA THR A 175 -1.24 -4.92 2.51
C THR A 175 -2.32 -5.15 3.57
N ILE A 176 -2.07 -4.69 4.81
CA ILE A 176 -3.03 -4.79 5.91
C ILE A 176 -4.27 -3.91 5.63
N ALA A 177 -4.08 -2.73 5.04
CA ALA A 177 -5.17 -1.85 4.63
C ALA A 177 -6.06 -2.52 3.56
N SER A 178 -5.46 -3.13 2.54
CA SER A 178 -6.21 -3.90 1.52
C SER A 178 -7.02 -5.04 2.14
N CYS A 179 -6.42 -5.80 3.07
CA CYS A 179 -7.13 -6.86 3.79
C CYS A 179 -8.28 -6.32 4.65
N SER A 180 -8.05 -5.20 5.36
CA SER A 180 -9.08 -4.56 6.18
C SER A 180 -10.31 -4.19 5.35
N VAL A 181 -10.10 -3.54 4.19
CA VAL A 181 -11.18 -3.16 3.27
C VAL A 181 -11.89 -4.39 2.69
N LEU A 182 -11.16 -5.41 2.26
CA LEU A 182 -11.76 -6.64 1.71
C LEU A 182 -12.63 -7.38 2.73
N LEU A 183 -12.16 -7.48 3.98
CA LEU A 183 -12.90 -8.12 5.07
C LEU A 183 -14.11 -7.28 5.49
N GLY A 184 -13.99 -5.96 5.43
CA GLY A 184 -15.04 -5.01 5.79
C GLY A 184 -16.26 -5.03 4.86
N LEU A 185 -16.12 -5.59 3.65
CA LEU A 185 -17.24 -5.90 2.77
C LEU A 185 -18.21 -6.93 3.37
N PHE A 186 -17.75 -7.78 4.31
CA PHE A 186 -18.57 -8.84 4.90
C PHE A 186 -18.99 -8.47 6.34
N PRO A 187 -20.30 -8.36 6.63
CA PRO A 187 -20.78 -7.97 7.97
C PRO A 187 -20.28 -8.86 9.12
N ASN A 188 -20.05 -10.15 8.86
CA ASN A 188 -19.57 -11.10 9.87
C ASN A 188 -18.09 -10.87 10.25
N LEU A 189 -17.31 -10.26 9.36
CA LEU A 189 -15.87 -10.03 9.51
C LEU A 189 -15.55 -8.59 9.89
N LEU A 190 -16.58 -7.76 10.09
CA LEU A 190 -16.47 -6.35 10.40
C LEU A 190 -15.66 -6.02 11.65
N PRO A 191 -15.79 -6.76 12.77
CA PRO A 191 -14.99 -6.49 13.96
C PRO A 191 -13.50 -6.68 13.68
N LEU A 192 -13.16 -7.71 12.88
CA LEU A 192 -11.79 -7.97 12.45
C LEU A 192 -11.30 -6.89 11.48
N ALA A 193 -12.13 -6.50 10.51
CA ALA A 193 -11.81 -5.42 9.57
C ALA A 193 -11.49 -4.10 10.30
N ASN A 194 -12.29 -3.75 11.31
CA ASN A 194 -12.09 -2.56 12.13
C ASN A 194 -10.81 -2.65 12.98
N ALA A 195 -10.52 -3.80 13.59
CA ALA A 195 -9.28 -4.01 14.33
C ALA A 195 -8.05 -3.86 13.42
N LEU A 196 -8.11 -4.39 12.19
CA LEU A 196 -7.06 -4.21 11.19
C LEU A 196 -6.94 -2.75 10.74
N ALA A 197 -8.05 -2.01 10.60
CA ALA A 197 -8.01 -0.59 10.23
C ALA A 197 -7.31 0.26 11.30
N TRP A 198 -7.56 -0.01 12.58
CA TRP A 198 -6.82 0.64 13.68
C TRP A 198 -5.34 0.25 13.68
N LEU A 199 -5.02 -1.01 13.36
CA LEU A 199 -3.64 -1.45 13.19
C LEU A 199 -2.93 -0.73 12.03
N VAL A 200 -3.65 -0.42 10.94
CA VAL A 200 -3.17 0.41 9.82
C VAL A 200 -2.87 1.83 10.28
N VAL A 201 -3.69 2.43 11.14
CA VAL A 201 -3.41 3.77 11.69
C VAL A 201 -2.10 3.77 12.47
N VAL A 202 -1.90 2.79 13.36
CA VAL A 202 -0.68 2.70 14.19
C VAL A 202 0.55 2.42 13.32
N SER A 203 0.49 1.43 12.43
CA SER A 203 1.59 1.09 11.53
C SER A 203 1.91 2.21 10.53
N GLY A 204 0.88 2.91 10.04
CA GLY A 204 0.99 4.08 9.19
C GLY A 204 1.69 5.25 9.88
N ALA A 205 1.37 5.53 11.15
CA ALA A 205 2.07 6.55 11.93
C ALA A 205 3.58 6.24 12.07
N ILE A 206 3.93 4.97 12.32
CA ILE A 206 5.32 4.51 12.37
C ILE A 206 5.99 4.66 11.01
N ALA A 207 5.30 4.30 9.91
CA ALA A 207 5.82 4.44 8.56
C ALA A 207 6.10 5.90 8.20
N VAL A 208 5.16 6.81 8.50
CA VAL A 208 5.30 8.25 8.29
C VAL A 208 6.49 8.80 9.11
N TYR A 209 6.59 8.43 10.39
CA TYR A 209 7.71 8.83 11.23
C TYR A 209 9.07 8.40 10.65
N LYS A 210 9.19 7.15 10.21
CA LYS A 210 10.42 6.62 9.59
C LYS A 210 10.76 7.34 8.29
N THR A 211 9.77 7.58 7.44
CA THR A 211 9.99 8.30 6.18
C THR A 211 10.39 9.76 6.44
N ALA A 212 9.78 10.43 7.43
CA ALA A 212 10.16 11.77 7.84
C ALA A 212 11.58 11.84 8.44
N ARG A 213 11.99 10.83 9.21
CA ARG A 213 13.36 10.74 9.76
C ARG A 213 14.39 10.49 8.66
N SER A 214 14.10 9.59 7.72
CA SER A 214 14.95 9.34 6.55
C SER A 214 15.16 10.64 5.74
N LEU A 215 14.09 11.41 5.56
CA LEU A 215 14.15 12.74 4.96
C LEU A 215 15.09 13.69 5.70
N ARG A 216 14.97 13.81 7.03
CA ARG A 216 15.87 14.68 7.81
C ARG A 216 17.33 14.29 7.68
N MET A 217 17.65 13.00 7.63
CA MET A 217 19.04 12.54 7.45
C MET A 217 19.61 12.97 6.09
N ILE A 218 18.83 12.85 5.02
CA ILE A 218 19.24 13.28 3.66
C ILE A 218 19.43 14.81 3.57
N ILE A 219 18.61 15.57 4.30
CA ILE A 219 18.72 17.04 4.36
C ILE A 219 20.00 17.46 5.11
N GLY A 220 20.28 16.81 6.24
CA GLY A 220 21.45 17.12 7.06
C GLY A 220 22.79 16.76 6.41
N THR A 221 22.80 15.81 5.46
CA THR A 221 24.02 15.44 4.71
C THR A 221 24.34 16.37 3.54
N ASN A 222 23.38 17.17 3.05
CA ASN A 222 23.61 18.15 1.98
C ASN A 222 23.97 19.55 2.50
N SER A 223 24.12 19.71 3.82
CA SER A 223 24.53 20.96 4.48
C SER A 223 25.96 20.92 5.06
N ALA A 224 26.77 19.95 4.62
CA ALA A 224 28.21 19.84 4.90
C ALA A 224 28.97 19.73 3.58
#